data_AF-A0A0G9MUS6-F1
#
_entry.id   AF-A0A0G9MUS6-F1
#
_cell.length_a   1.000
_cell.length_b   1.000
_cell.length_c   1.000
_cell.angle_alpha   90.00
_cell.angle_beta   90.00
_cell.angle_gamma   90.00
#
_symmetry.space_group_name_H-M   'P 1'
#
loop_
_entity.id
_entity.type
_entity.pdbx_description
1 polymer ?
#
loop_
_entity_poly.entity_id
_entity_poly.type
_entity_poly.pdbx_seq_one_letter_code
_entity_poly.pdbx_strand_id
1 'polypeptide(L)' 'MAKERFERHKQPWNGEEAGKLRLLAGKGQGLKQIAKALNRSEESTKAFAKANKIAVAKKR' A
#
# COMPACT_ATOMS: atom_id res chain seq x y z
N MET A 1 -11.79 -26.73 16.87
CA MET A 1 -11.38 -26.03 15.64
C MET A 1 -12.10 -24.70 15.57
N ALA A 2 -11.48 -23.62 16.05
CA ALA A 2 -11.97 -22.27 15.82
C ALA A 2 -10.78 -21.51 15.24
N LYS A 3 -10.77 -21.35 13.92
CA LYS A 3 -9.79 -20.55 13.21
C LYS A 3 -10.12 -19.10 13.57
N GLU A 4 -9.56 -18.64 14.69
CA GLU A 4 -9.61 -17.25 15.14
C GLU A 4 -9.36 -16.39 13.91
N ARG A 5 -10.43 -15.74 13.43
CA ARG A 5 -10.33 -14.83 12.31
C ARG A 5 -9.47 -13.70 12.84
N PHE A 6 -8.18 -13.75 12.55
CA PHE A 6 -7.28 -12.62 12.70
C PHE A 6 -7.90 -11.48 11.90
N GLU A 7 -8.72 -10.67 12.57
CA GLU A 7 -9.12 -9.37 12.11
C GLU A 7 -7.83 -8.58 12.09
N ARG A 8 -7.08 -8.71 10.98
CA ARG A 8 -6.00 -7.78 10.63
C ARG A 8 -6.68 -6.44 10.69
N HIS A 9 -6.55 -5.75 11.83
CA HIS A 9 -6.91 -4.36 11.98
C HIS A 9 -6.25 -3.68 10.80
N LYS A 10 -7.04 -3.38 9.77
CA LYS A 10 -6.60 -2.62 8.61
C LYS A 10 -6.32 -1.25 9.19
N GLN A 11 -5.09 -1.07 9.64
CA GLN A 11 -4.56 0.21 10.07
C GLN A 11 -4.99 1.20 8.98
N PRO A 12 -5.85 2.18 9.33
CA PRO A 12 -6.41 3.08 8.35
C PRO A 12 -5.26 3.79 7.62
N TRP A 13 -5.47 4.05 6.33
CA TRP A 13 -4.54 4.83 5.56
C TRP A 13 -4.73 6.29 5.94
N ASN A 14 -3.72 6.91 6.51
CA ASN A 14 -3.74 8.35 6.74
C ASN A 14 -3.63 9.08 5.40
N GLY A 15 -4.27 10.25 5.28
CA GLY A 15 -4.22 11.07 4.06
C GLY A 15 -2.79 11.43 3.64
N GLU A 16 -1.87 11.56 4.60
CA GLU A 16 -0.44 11.75 4.33
C GLU A 16 0.21 10.52 3.68
N GLU A 17 -0.12 9.30 4.12
CA GLU A 17 0.39 8.06 3.53
C GLU A 17 -0.14 7.89 2.10
N ALA A 18 -1.40 8.26 1.88
CA ALA A 18 -2.02 8.28 0.56
C ALA A 18 -1.31 9.26 -0.38
N GLY A 19 -1.01 10.47 0.10
CA GLY A 19 -0.26 11.48 -0.64
C GLY A 19 1.16 11.02 -0.97
N LYS A 20 1.87 10.45 0.01
CA LYS A 20 3.21 9.87 -0.19
C LYS A 20 3.19 8.73 -1.21
N LEU A 21 2.21 7.84 -1.14
CA LEU A 21 2.05 6.76 -2.11
C LEU A 21 1.87 7.31 -3.53
N ARG A 22 0.97 8.28 -3.71
CA ARG A 22 0.72 8.90 -5.03
C ARG A 22 1.96 9.61 -5.57
N LEU A 23 2.69 10.32 -4.71
CA LEU A 23 3.93 11.00 -5.07
C LEU A 23 5.02 10.01 -5.51
N LEU A 24 5.25 8.95 -4.72
CA LEU A 24 6.26 7.94 -5.03
C LEU A 24 5.89 7.13 -6.27
N ALA A 25 4.61 6.80 -6.44
CA ALA A 25 4.10 6.14 -7.64
C ALA A 25 4.29 7.02 -8.89
N GLY A 26 4.00 8.32 -8.80
CA GLY A 26 4.25 9.29 -9.87
C GLY A 26 5.74 9.43 -10.21
N LYS A 27 6.64 9.22 -9.25
CA LYS A 27 8.10 9.14 -9.48
C LYS A 27 8.57 7.82 -10.10
N GLY A 28 7.66 6.88 -10.40
CA GLY A 28 8.01 5.57 -10.96
C GLY A 28 8.65 4.61 -9.95
N GLN A 29 8.46 4.84 -8.64
CA GLN A 29 8.94 3.92 -7.61
C GLN A 29 8.18 2.59 -7.66
N GLY A 30 8.90 1.51 -7.38
CA GLY A 30 8.32 0.17 -7.35
C GLY A 30 7.38 -0.03 -6.16
N LEU A 31 6.37 -0.89 -6.30
CA LEU A 31 5.46 -1.26 -5.20
C LEU A 31 6.23 -1.66 -3.92
N LYS A 32 7.32 -2.43 -4.05
CA LYS A 32 8.21 -2.83 -2.94
C LYS A 32 8.86 -1.64 -2.24
N GLN A 33 9.35 -0.66 -3.01
CA GLN A 33 10.00 0.53 -2.46
C GLN A 33 8.99 1.42 -1.73
N ILE A 34 7.80 1.59 -2.30
CA ILE A 34 6.71 2.36 -1.69
C ILE A 34 6.25 1.67 -0.39
N ALA A 35 6.05 0.36 -0.41
CA ALA A 35 5.69 -0.42 0.77
C ALA A 35 6.74 -0.27 1.88
N LYS A 36 8.03 -0.37 1.53
CA LYS A 36 9.14 -0.14 2.48
C LYS A 36 9.19 1.28 3.02
N ALA A 37 8.98 2.29 2.16
CA ALA A 37 8.97 3.70 2.56
C ALA A 37 7.78 4.06 3.47
N LEU A 38 6.63 3.42 3.24
CA LEU A 38 5.43 3.59 4.05
C LEU A 38 5.40 2.66 5.28
N ASN A 39 6.40 1.79 5.46
CA ASN A 39 6.43 0.75 6.48
C ASN A 39 5.13 -0.10 6.50
N ARG A 40 4.52 -0.28 5.32
CA ARG A 40 3.28 -1.04 5.11
C ARG A 40 3.58 -2.29 4.29
N SER A 41 2.67 -3.28 4.36
CA SER A 41 2.75 -4.45 3.50
C SER A 41 2.53 -4.11 2.03
N GLU A 42 3.16 -4.89 1.14
CA GLU A 42 2.94 -4.81 -0.30
C GLU A 42 1.46 -5.02 -0.66
N GLU A 43 0.78 -5.92 0.05
CA GLU A 43 -0.67 -6.15 -0.12
C GLU A 43 -1.50 -4.90 0.19
N SER A 44 -1.23 -4.23 1.31
CA SER A 44 -1.98 -3.03 1.71
C SER A 44 -1.76 -1.90 0.71
N THR A 45 -0.50 -1.70 0.32
CA THR A 45 -0.06 -0.70 -0.68
C THR A 45 -0.74 -0.95 -2.03
N LYS A 46 -0.82 -2.22 -2.46
CA LYS A 46 -1.48 -2.61 -3.72
C LYS A 46 -2.99 -2.43 -3.66
N ALA A 47 -3.62 -2.81 -2.55
CA ALA A 47 -5.06 -2.66 -2.36
C ALA A 47 -5.46 -1.17 -2.35
N PHE A 48 -4.70 -0.34 -1.64
CA PHE A 48 -4.91 1.10 -1.60
C PHE A 48 -4.67 1.76 -2.96
N ALA A 49 -3.56 1.41 -3.64
CA ALA A 49 -3.29 1.91 -4.98
C ALA A 49 -4.40 1.53 -5.97
N LYS A 50 -4.92 0.30 -5.90
CA LYS A 50 -6.05 -0.15 -6.73
C LYS A 50 -7.33 0.63 -6.41
N ALA A 51 -7.64 0.84 -5.12
CA ALA A 51 -8.81 1.61 -4.69
C ALA A 51 -8.75 3.08 -5.14
N ASN A 52 -7.55 3.67 -5.15
CA ASN A 52 -7.33 5.07 -5.52
C ASN A 52 -6.92 5.25 -7.00
N LYS A 53 -6.95 4.18 -7.80
CA LYS A 53 -6.51 4.18 -9.22
C LYS A 53 -5.10 4.76 -9.42
N ILE A 54 -4.19 4.51 -8.48
CA ILE A 54 -2.80 4.97 -8.53
C ILE A 54 -1.98 3.95 -9.32
N ALA A 55 -1.39 4.41 -10.43
CA ALA A 55 -0.50 3.60 -11.25
C ALA A 55 0.85 3.41 -10.55
N VAL A 56 1.01 2.31 -9.81
CA VAL A 56 2.29 1.95 -9.20
C VAL A 56 3.06 1.04 -10.15
N ALA A 57 4.28 1.43 -10.51
CA ALA A 57 5.15 0.63 -11.34
C ALA A 57 5.46 -0.70 -10.62
N LYS A 58 5.02 -1.83 -11.20
CA LYS A 58 5.46 -3.15 -10.75
C LYS A 58 6.76 -3.45 -11.48
N LYS A 59 7.91 -2.98 -10.94
CA LYS A 59 9.20 -3.46 -11.43
C LYS A 59 9.22 -4.98 -11.20
N ARG A 60 9.16 -5.73 -12.30
CA ARG A 60 9.26 -7.19 -12.34
C ARG A 60 10.67 -7.60 -11.95
#